data_AF-A0A9Q1BAZ9-F1
#
_entry.id   AF-A0A9Q1BAZ9-F1
#
_cell.length_a   1.000
_cell.length_b   1.000
_cell.length_c   1.000
_cell.angle_alpha   90.00
_cell.angle_beta   90.00
_cell.angle_gamma   90.00
#
_symmetry.space_group_name_H-M   'P 1'
#
loop_
_entity.id
_entity.type
_entity.pdbx_description
1 polymer ?
#
loop_
_entity_poly.entity_id
_entity_poly.type
_entity_poly.pdbx_seq_one_letter_code
_entity_poly.pdbx_strand_id
1 'polypeptide(L)'
;MKFQKLLSGINIPKEWKCANITPLYTKGPVSDVSNYRPVNLTSVSGNLTETASRVLYMEENKLLSDTRHGFRQARSCVKNN
;
A
#
# COMPACT_ATOMS: atom_id res chain seq x y z
N MET A 1 -9.63 -2.73 4.71
CA MET A 1 -9.16 -1.33 4.75
C MET A 1 -9.45 -0.74 6.15
N LYS A 2 -8.59 -0.98 7.15
CA LYS A 2 -8.81 -0.53 8.55
C LYS A 2 -7.86 0.64 8.89
N PHE A 3 -8.27 1.83 8.45
CA PHE A 3 -7.64 3.14 8.74
C PHE A 3 -8.19 3.84 9.98
N GLN A 4 -9.19 3.23 10.62
CA GLN A 4 -10.11 3.89 11.53
C GLN A 4 -9.44 4.43 12.80
N LYS A 5 -8.24 3.92 13.15
CA LYS A 5 -7.55 4.27 14.39
C LYS A 5 -6.74 5.56 14.30
N LEU A 6 -6.18 5.92 13.13
CA LEU A 6 -5.32 7.11 12.99
C LEU A 6 -6.13 8.40 12.83
N LEU A 7 -7.31 8.30 12.21
CA LEU A 7 -8.19 9.43 11.91
C LEU A 7 -9.46 9.39 12.77
N SER A 8 -9.42 8.73 13.94
CA SER A 8 -10.56 8.65 14.83
C SER A 8 -11.00 10.06 15.24
N GLY A 9 -12.19 10.47 14.80
CA GLY A 9 -12.72 11.83 15.00
C GLY A 9 -12.70 12.73 13.75
N ILE A 10 -12.07 12.29 12.66
CA ILE A 10 -12.05 13.02 11.38
C ILE A 10 -13.08 12.40 10.44
N ASN A 11 -13.96 13.24 9.87
CA ASN A 11 -14.92 12.79 8.88
C ASN A 11 -14.22 12.61 7.52
N ILE A 12 -13.87 11.36 7.19
CA ILE A 12 -13.23 11.02 5.92
C ILE A 12 -14.31 10.97 4.81
N PRO A 13 -14.12 11.67 3.68
CA PRO A 13 -15.02 11.59 2.53
C PRO A 13 -15.30 10.14 2.12
N LYS A 14 -16.54 9.84 1.75
CA LYS A 14 -16.96 8.47 1.40
C LYS A 14 -16.19 7.96 0.19
N GLU A 15 -15.86 8.86 -0.73
CA GLU A 15 -15.11 8.63 -1.95
C GLU A 15 -13.71 8.08 -1.66
N TRP A 16 -13.07 8.51 -0.57
CA TRP A 16 -11.74 8.01 -0.18
C TRP A 16 -11.79 6.59 0.39
N LYS A 17 -12.98 6.11 0.77
CA LYS A 17 -13.22 4.74 1.23
C LYS A 17 -13.59 3.81 0.07
N CYS A 18 -13.82 4.37 -1.12
CA CYS A 18 -14.14 3.64 -2.34
C CYS A 18 -12.88 3.38 -3.17
N ALA A 19 -12.95 2.32 -3.96
CA ALA A 19 -11.83 1.69 -4.62
C ALA A 19 -12.32 1.12 -5.94
N ASN A 20 -11.76 1.56 -7.06
CA ASN A 20 -12.03 0.94 -8.36
C ASN A 20 -10.98 -0.14 -8.61
N ILE A 21 -11.43 -1.37 -8.81
CA ILE A 21 -10.53 -2.49 -9.10
C ILE A 21 -10.40 -2.60 -10.61
N THR A 22 -9.17 -2.44 -11.12
CA THR A 22 -8.87 -2.56 -12.55
C THR A 22 -7.83 -3.65 -12.75
N PRO A 23 -8.05 -4.61 -13.67
CA PRO A 23 -7.03 -5.59 -14.02
C PRO A 23 -5.91 -4.90 -14.79
N LEU A 24 -4.67 -5.00 -14.29
CA LEU A 24 -3.48 -4.57 -15.00
C LEU A 24 -2.76 -5.80 -15.54
N TYR A 25 -2.58 -5.86 -16.85
CA TYR A 25 -1.77 -6.88 -17.49
C TYR A 25 -0.32 -6.81 -16.98
N THR A 26 0.27 -7.98 -16.71
CA THR A 26 1.65 -8.07 -16.18
C THR A 26 2.62 -8.61 -17.23
N LYS A 27 2.43 -9.85 -17.69
CA LYS A 27 3.28 -10.54 -18.69
C LYS A 27 2.61 -11.83 -19.18
N GLY A 28 3.08 -12.41 -20.29
CA GLY A 28 2.59 -13.69 -20.82
C GLY A 28 1.46 -13.56 -21.84
N PRO A 29 0.74 -14.65 -22.18
CA PRO A 29 -0.39 -14.57 -23.10
C PRO A 29 -1.52 -13.69 -22.56
N VAL A 30 -1.97 -12.72 -23.36
CA VAL A 30 -3.06 -11.77 -23.01
C VAL A 30 -4.41 -12.47 -22.82
N SER A 31 -4.61 -13.65 -23.43
CA SER A 31 -5.82 -14.46 -23.29
C SER A 31 -5.94 -15.18 -21.94
N ASP A 32 -4.85 -15.30 -21.20
CA ASP A 32 -4.84 -15.97 -19.90
C ASP A 32 -5.10 -14.96 -18.79
N VAL A 33 -6.23 -15.13 -18.11
CA VAL A 33 -6.71 -14.25 -17.03
C VAL A 33 -5.71 -14.19 -15.87
N SER A 34 -4.93 -15.24 -15.63
CA SER A 34 -3.93 -15.27 -14.55
C SER A 34 -2.78 -14.27 -14.74
N ASN A 35 -2.60 -13.76 -15.96
CA ASN A 35 -1.59 -12.76 -16.29
C ASN A 35 -2.00 -11.31 -15.94
N TYR A 36 -3.19 -11.13 -15.37
CA TYR A 36 -3.67 -9.85 -14.90
C TYR A 36 -3.61 -9.78 -13.37
N ARG A 37 -3.02 -8.71 -12.86
CA ARG A 37 -3.09 -8.39 -11.42
C ARG A 37 -4.22 -7.39 -11.18
N PRO A 38 -5.10 -7.61 -10.19
CA PRO A 38 -6.04 -6.56 -9.80
C PRO A 38 -5.28 -5.43 -9.12
N VAL A 39 -5.46 -4.20 -9.60
CA VAL A 39 -4.92 -2.99 -8.98
C VAL A 39 -6.08 -2.20 -8.40
N ASN A 40 -5.92 -1.76 -7.15
CA ASN A 40 -6.90 -0.90 -6.49
C ASN A 40 -6.56 0.57 -6.76
N LEU A 41 -7.44 1.24 -7.50
CA LEU A 41 -7.40 2.68 -7.73
C LEU A 41 -8.23 3.37 -6.65
N THR A 42 -7.55 3.87 -5.62
CA THR A 42 -8.13 4.72 -4.59
C THR A 42 -7.77 6.19 -4.82
N SER A 43 -8.43 7.10 -4.09
CA SER A 43 -8.02 8.51 -4.04
C SER A 43 -6.54 8.62 -3.66
N VAL A 44 -5.79 9.50 -4.35
CA VAL A 44 -4.35 9.73 -4.10
C VAL A 44 -4.10 10.09 -2.64
N SER A 45 -4.92 10.97 -2.06
CA SER A 45 -4.80 11.38 -0.67
C SER A 45 -5.10 10.24 0.31
N GLY A 46 -6.08 9.39 0.00
CA GLY A 46 -6.40 8.20 0.77
C GLY A 46 -5.25 7.19 0.76
N ASN A 47 -4.68 6.93 -0.41
CA ASN A 47 -3.53 6.03 -0.58
C ASN A 47 -2.28 6.52 0.16
N LEU A 48 -1.97 7.82 0.04
CA LEU A 48 -0.83 8.43 0.71
C LEU A 48 -0.96 8.31 2.23
N THR A 49 -2.13 8.67 2.76
CA THR A 49 -2.40 8.60 4.21
C THR A 49 -2.34 7.17 4.73
N GLU A 50 -2.82 6.18 3.95
CA GLU A 50 -2.71 4.75 4.32
C GLU A 50 -1.27 4.32 4.45
N THR A 51 -0.50 4.67 3.43
CA THR A 51 0.83 4.15 3.28
C THR A 51 1.74 4.76 4.33
N ALA A 52 1.65 6.08 4.54
CA ALA A 52 2.38 6.76 5.60
C ALA A 52 2.03 6.17 6.98
N SER A 53 0.74 6.08 7.31
CA SER A 53 0.30 5.59 8.63
C SER A 53 0.69 4.14 8.90
N ARG A 54 0.58 3.27 7.89
CA ARG A 54 0.99 1.87 7.99
C ARG A 54 2.49 1.74 8.22
N VAL A 55 3.31 2.50 7.49
CA VAL A 55 4.77 2.48 7.63
C VAL A 55 5.17 2.97 9.02
N LEU A 56 4.63 4.11 9.47
CA LEU A 56 4.90 4.65 10.80
C LEU A 56 4.54 3.65 11.90
N TYR A 57 3.34 3.08 11.85
CA TYR A 57 2.90 2.07 12.82
C TYR A 57 3.82 0.85 12.85
N MET A 58 4.24 0.36 11.68
CA MET A 58 5.13 -0.80 11.58
C MET A 58 6.53 -0.52 12.16
N GLU A 59 7.09 0.68 11.96
CA GLU A 59 8.38 1.09 12.52
C GLU A 59 8.29 1.30 14.04
N GLU A 60 7.29 2.05 14.52
CA GLU A 60 7.08 2.33 15.95
C GLU A 60 6.91 1.04 16.77
N ASN A 61 6.21 0.06 16.21
CA ASN A 61 5.95 -1.22 16.88
C ASN A 61 7.00 -2.29 16.54
N LYS A 62 8.08 -1.94 15.84
CA LYS A 62 9.17 -2.86 15.45
C LYS A 62 8.67 -4.15 14.77
N LEU A 63 7.64 -4.02 13.93
CA LEU A 63 6.98 -5.16 13.26
C LEU A 63 7.72 -5.62 11.99
N LEU A 64 8.71 -4.86 11.55
CA LEU A 64 9.53 -5.18 10.38
C LEU A 64 10.84 -5.83 10.82
N SER A 65 11.15 -6.98 10.24
CA SER A 65 12.48 -7.58 10.39
C SER A 65 13.58 -6.66 9.86
N ASP A 66 14.75 -6.71 10.46
CA ASP A 66 15.92 -5.96 10.01
C ASP A 66 16.44 -6.39 8.64
N THR A 67 16.04 -7.56 8.14
CA THR A 67 16.36 -7.98 6.77
C THR A 67 15.40 -7.40 5.73
N ARG A 68 14.33 -6.71 6.15
CA ARG A 68 13.39 -6.03 5.26
C ARG A 68 13.85 -4.59 5.08
N HIS A 69 14.18 -4.21 3.85
CA HIS A 69 14.66 -2.87 3.51
C HIS A 69 13.59 -1.98 2.85
N GLY A 70 12.64 -2.58 2.12
CA GLY A 70 11.60 -1.83 1.41
C GLY A 70 10.68 -1.06 2.35
N PHE A 71 10.30 0.15 1.92
CA PHE A 71 9.42 1.08 2.66
C PHE A 71 9.97 1.52 4.02
N ARG A 72 11.29 1.50 4.22
CA ARG A 72 11.96 1.97 5.44
C ARG A 72 12.86 3.16 5.13
N GLN A 73 12.92 4.11 6.04
CA GLN A 73 13.83 5.26 5.92
C GLN A 73 15.29 4.78 6.00
N ALA A 74 16.17 5.40 5.21
CA ALA A 74 17.61 5.12 5.18
C ALA A 74 18.01 3.66 4.86
N ARG A 75 17.13 2.89 4.22
CA ARG A 75 17.44 1.52 3.75
C ARG A 75 17.18 1.41 2.24
N SER A 76 18.24 1.08 1.49
CA SER A 76 18.15 0.83 0.05
C SER A 76 17.64 -0.58 -0.25
N CYS A 77 16.98 -0.75 -1.40
CA CYS A 77 16.63 -2.06 -1.96
C CYS A 77 17.85 -2.81 -2.53
N VAL A 78 19.00 -2.14 -2.65
CA VAL A 78 20.28 -2.75 -3.02
C VAL A 78 20.96 -3.20 -1.73
N LYS A 79 21.12 -4.51 -1.55
CA LYS A 79 21.98 -5.04 -0.48
C LYS A 79 23.43 -4.77 -0.89
N ASN A 80 24.15 -3.95 -0.11
CA ASN A 80 25.61 -3.99 -0.16
C ASN A 80 26.03 -5.29 0.51
N ASN A 81 26.77 -6.11 -0.24
CA ASN A 81 27.40 -7.33 0.23
C ASN A 81 28.73 -6.98 0.91
#